data_AF-A0A257VCJ7-F1
#
_entry.id   AF-A0A257VCJ7-F1
#
_cell.length_a   1.000
_cell.length_b   1.000
_cell.length_c   1.000
_cell.angle_alpha   90.00
_cell.angle_beta   90.00
_cell.angle_gamma   90.00
#
_symmetry.space_group_name_H-M   'P 1'
#
loop_
_entity.id
_entity.type
_entity.pdbx_description
1 polymer ?
#
loop_
_entity_poly.entity_id
_entity_poly.type
_entity_poly.pdbx_seq_one_letter_code
_entity_poly.pdbx_strand_id
1 'polypeptide(L)' 'MLTVTDLLTAEGFEVQSATDGPSGLARALAEKFDLIVLDVMLPGKNGFEVCRELRQ' A
#
# COMPACT_ATOMS: atom_id res chain seq x y z
N MET A 1 0.51 1.11 -20.52
CA MET A 1 1.42 1.35 -19.39
C MET A 1 1.05 0.32 -18.34
N LEU A 2 1.97 -0.59 -17.98
CA LEU A 2 1.74 -1.59 -16.95
C LEU A 2 2.04 -0.97 -15.58
N THR A 3 1.14 -1.15 -14.62
CA THR A 3 1.34 -0.74 -13.23
C THR A 3 1.93 -1.89 -12.40
N VAL A 4 2.46 -1.58 -11.22
CA VAL A 4 2.92 -2.61 -10.27
C VAL A 4 1.78 -3.57 -9.91
N THR A 5 0.55 -3.04 -9.79
CA THR A 5 -0.66 -3.83 -9.54
C THR A 5 -0.90 -4.86 -10.65
N ASP A 6 -0.78 -4.45 -11.92
CA ASP A 6 -1.00 -5.34 -13.06
C ASP A 6 0.01 -6.49 -13.09
N LEU A 7 1.29 -6.19 -12.84
CA LEU A 7 2.36 -7.18 -12.79
C LEU A 7 2.13 -8.21 -11.69
N LEU A 8 1.85 -7.76 -10.46
CA LEU A 8 1.62 -8.66 -9.33
C LEU A 8 0.34 -9.48 -9.48
N THR A 9 -0.71 -8.90 -10.08
CA THR A 9 -1.94 -9.63 -10.37
C THR A 9 -1.70 -10.72 -11.41
N ALA A 10 -0.89 -10.44 -12.45
CA ALA A 10 -0.53 -11.42 -13.47
C ALA A 10 0.32 -12.59 -12.92
N GLU A 11 1.13 -12.34 -11.88
CA GLU A 11 1.88 -13.37 -11.15
C GLU A 11 1.00 -14.19 -10.17
N GLY A 12 -0.31 -13.89 -10.10
CA GLY A 12 -1.29 -14.66 -9.31
C GLY A 12 -1.49 -14.17 -7.87
N PHE A 13 -0.98 -12.98 -7.51
CA PHE A 13 -1.24 -12.38 -6.20
C PHE A 13 -2.61 -11.69 -6.15
N GLU A 14 -3.26 -11.71 -5.00
CA GLU A 14 -4.39 -10.82 -4.72
C GLU A 14 -3.85 -9.42 -4.37
N VAL A 15 -4.14 -8.44 -5.23
CA VAL A 15 -3.56 -7.09 -5.08
C VAL A 15 -4.65 -6.07 -4.79
N GLN A 16 -4.40 -5.22 -3.81
CA GLN A 16 -5.17 -4.01 -3.53
C GLN A 16 -4.26 -2.79 -3.67
N SER A 17 -4.80 -1.68 -4.18
CA SER A 17 -4.07 -0.42 -4.34
C SER A 17 -4.79 0.74 -3.65
N ALA A 18 -4.01 1.70 -3.17
CA ALA A 18 -4.47 2.99 -2.64
C ALA A 18 -3.62 4.11 -3.24
N THR A 19 -4.22 5.28 -3.48
CA THR A 19 -3.58 6.41 -4.16
C THR A 19 -3.09 7.49 -3.20
N ASP A 20 -3.36 7.36 -1.91
CA ASP A 20 -3.00 8.32 -0.86
C ASP A 20 -2.67 7.62 0.45
N GLY A 21 -1.90 8.30 1.29
CA GLY A 21 -1.42 7.75 2.56
C GLY A 21 -2.55 7.42 3.56
N PRO A 22 -3.53 8.32 3.78
CA PRO A 22 -4.66 8.03 4.67
C PRO A 22 -5.48 6.79 4.27
N SER A 23 -5.86 6.64 3.00
CA SER A 23 -6.63 5.48 2.54
C SER A 23 -5.79 4.20 2.58
N GLY A 24 -4.52 4.27 2.20
CA GLY A 24 -3.59 3.14 2.27
C GLY A 24 -3.38 2.64 3.70
N LEU A 25 -3.15 3.55 4.64
CA LEU A 25 -3.00 3.21 6.06
C LEU A 25 -4.27 2.60 6.65
N ALA A 26 -5.44 3.19 6.37
CA ALA A 26 -6.70 2.68 6.90
C ALA A 26 -6.97 1.24 6.45
N ARG A 27 -6.69 0.91 5.18
CA ARG A 27 -6.82 -0.47 4.68
C ARG A 27 -5.78 -1.40 5.27
N ALA A 28 -4.52 -0.97 5.34
CA ALA A 28 -3.43 -1.78 5.89
C ALA A 28 -3.61 -2.10 7.39
N LEU A 29 -4.39 -1.31 8.13
CA LEU A 29 -4.78 -1.61 9.52
C LEU A 29 -6.05 -2.48 9.64
N ALA A 30 -6.96 -2.42 8.66
CA ALA A 30 -8.24 -3.12 8.70
C ALA A 30 -8.19 -4.53 8.07
N GLU A 31 -7.33 -4.72 7.07
CA GLU A 31 -7.17 -5.94 6.30
C GLU A 31 -5.82 -6.60 6.63
N LYS A 32 -5.63 -7.88 6.28
CA LYS A 32 -4.35 -8.57 6.43
C LYS A 32 -3.63 -8.62 5.09
N PHE A 33 -2.37 -8.21 5.08
CA PHE A 33 -1.48 -8.26 3.93
C PHE A 33 -0.18 -8.99 4.27
N ASP A 34 0.28 -9.84 3.36
CA ASP A 34 1.59 -10.50 3.49
C ASP A 34 2.75 -9.58 3.04
N LEU A 35 2.46 -8.62 2.16
CA LEU A 35 3.41 -7.64 1.64
C LEU A 35 2.70 -6.30 1.37
N ILE A 36 3.37 -5.19 1.71
CA ILE A 36 2.94 -3.84 1.36
C ILE A 36 4.06 -3.16 0.58
N VAL A 37 3.73 -2.69 -0.64
CA VAL A 37 4.58 -1.80 -1.43
C VAL A 37 4.12 -0.38 -1.17
N LEU A 38 5.01 0.46 -0.64
CA LEU A 38 4.67 1.80 -0.16
C LEU A 38 5.57 2.85 -0.80
N ASP A 39 4.95 3.87 -1.43
CA ASP A 39 5.66 5.06 -1.87
C ASP A 39 6.00 5.96 -0.67
N VAL A 40 7.17 6.59 -0.72
CA VAL A 40 7.61 7.57 0.28
C VAL A 40 6.83 8.88 0.14
N MET A 41 6.56 9.32 -1.09
CA MET A 41 5.87 10.58 -1.37
C MET A 41 4.41 10.32 -1.71
N LEU A 42 3.59 10.16 -0.68
CA LEU A 42 2.15 10.01 -0.83
C LEU A 42 1.40 11.33 -0.58
N PRO A 43 0.29 11.57 -1.30
CA PRO A 43 -0.65 12.62 -0.93
C PRO A 43 -1.18 12.42 0.50
N GLY A 44 -1.26 13.50 1.27
CA GLY A 44 -1.90 13.54 2.59
C GLY A 44 -1.10 12.99 3.78
N LYS A 45 -0.18 12.03 3.57
CA LYS A 45 0.69 11.49 4.64
C LYS A 45 2.01 10.98 4.06
N ASN A 46 3.12 11.10 4.79
CA ASN A 46 4.41 10.59 4.34
C ASN A 46 4.47 9.05 4.47
N GLY A 47 5.05 8.34 3.49
CA GLY A 47 5.20 6.89 3.54
C GLY A 47 5.97 6.38 4.76
N PHE A 48 6.94 7.14 5.28
CA PHE A 48 7.63 6.77 6.52
C PHE A 48 6.71 6.81 7.75
N GLU A 49 5.76 7.75 7.79
CA GLU A 49 4.78 7.83 8.88
C GLU A 49 3.80 6.66 8.83
N VAL A 50 3.31 6.32 7.63
CA VAL A 50 2.49 5.12 7.39
C VAL A 50 3.24 3.85 7.84
N CYS A 51 4.48 3.67 7.41
CA CYS A 51 5.32 2.54 7.83
C CYS A 51 5.52 2.47 9.35
N ARG A 52 5.62 3.62 10.03
CA ARG A 52 5.79 3.67 11.48
C ARG A 52 4.51 3.26 12.20
N GLU A 53 3.36 3.75 11.77
CA GLU A 53 2.05 3.42 12.36
C GLU A 53 1.67 1.95 12.16
N LEU A 54 2.04 1.34 11.02
CA LEU A 54 1.80 -0.08 10.77
C LEU A 54 2.66 -1.04 11.62
N ARG A 55 3.72 -0.53 12.24
CA ARG A 55 4.67 -1.32 13.05
C ARG A 55 4.48 -1.16 14.55
N GLN A 56 3.54 -0.32 14.99
CA GLN A 56 3.15 -0.17 16.39
C GLN A 56 2.14 -1.23 16.79
#